data_AF-A0A2V7BX66-F1
#
_entry.id   AF-A0A2V7BX66-F1
#
_cell.length_a   1.000
_cell.length_b   1.000
_cell.length_c   1.000
_cell.angle_alpha   90.00
_cell.angle_beta   90.00
_cell.angle_gamma   90.00
#
_symmetry.space_group_name_H-M   'P 1'
#
loop_
_entity.id
_entity.type
_entity.pdbx_description
1 polymer ?
#
loop_
_entity_poly.entity_id
_entity_poly.type
_entity_poly.pdbx_seq_one_letter_code
_entity_poly.pdbx_strand_id
1 'polypeptide(L)' 'MRPDFIVADFVVFEPANAIKFTIRRLRPSGGMGESDLFGSQQYAPLFDVEIP' A
#
# COMPACT_ATOMS: atom_id res chain seq x y z
N MET A 1 12.58 1.26 -20.12
CA MET A 1 12.40 0.19 -19.11
C MET A 1 11.03 -0.43 -19.40
N ARG A 2 10.93 -1.76 -19.58
CA ARG A 2 9.62 -2.37 -19.89
C ARG A 2 8.75 -2.46 -18.61
N PRO A 3 7.41 -2.33 -18.71
CA PRO A 3 6.52 -2.24 -17.54
C PRO A 3 6.57 -3.46 -16.61
N ASP A 4 6.81 -4.64 -17.17
CA ASP A 4 6.96 -5.94 -16.49
C ASP A 4 8.09 -5.97 -15.46
N PHE A 5 9.05 -5.05 -15.54
CA PHE A 5 10.19 -5.02 -14.62
C PHE A 5 9.94 -4.19 -13.35
N ILE A 6 8.95 -3.31 -13.35
CA ILE A 6 8.65 -2.38 -12.25
C ILE A 6 7.56 -2.96 -11.34
N VAL A 7 6.53 -3.56 -11.94
CA VAL A 7 5.41 -4.17 -11.22
C VAL A 7 5.80 -5.59 -10.82
N ALA A 8 5.94 -5.83 -9.52
CA ALA A 8 6.24 -7.12 -8.93
C ALA A 8 4.98 -7.97 -8.71
N ASP A 9 3.82 -7.35 -8.50
CA ASP A 9 2.57 -8.05 -8.19
C ASP A 9 1.35 -7.23 -8.61
N PHE A 10 0.26 -7.93 -8.95
CA PHE A 10 -1.04 -7.39 -9.32
C PHE A 10 -2.14 -8.23 -8.66
N VAL A 11 -2.98 -7.57 -7.85
CA VAL A 11 -4.02 -8.22 -7.06
C VAL A 11 -5.32 -7.43 -7.13
N VAL A 12 -6.43 -8.10 -7.41
CA VAL A 12 -7.76 -7.58 -7.12
C VAL A 12 -8.03 -7.86 -5.64
N PHE A 13 -8.06 -6.82 -4.83
CA PHE A 13 -8.17 -6.91 -3.38
C PHE A 13 -9.61 -6.60 -2.95
N GLU A 14 -10.44 -7.63 -3.00
CA GLU A 14 -11.87 -7.60 -2.66
C GLU A 14 -12.19 -6.93 -1.31
N PRO A 15 -11.44 -7.17 -0.21
CA PRO A 15 -11.78 -6.57 1.09
C PRO A 15 -11.75 -5.03 1.09
N ALA A 16 -11.01 -4.42 0.16
CA ALA A 16 -10.96 -2.97 0.00
C ALA A 16 -11.68 -2.48 -1.28
N ASN A 17 -12.35 -3.37 -2.01
CA ASN A 17 -12.92 -3.09 -3.34
C ASN A 17 -11.92 -2.34 -4.25
N ALA A 18 -10.67 -2.81 -4.28
CA ALA A 18 -9.57 -2.08 -4.87
C ALA A 18 -8.67 -2.96 -5.74
N ILE A 19 -7.96 -2.32 -6.67
CA ILE A 19 -6.88 -2.95 -7.43
C ILE A 19 -5.55 -2.54 -6.77
N LYS A 20 -4.74 -3.53 -6.40
CA LYS A 20 -3.45 -3.35 -5.73
C LYS A 20 -2.31 -3.76 -6.67
N PHE A 21 -1.32 -2.89 -6.80
CA PHE A 21 -0.06 -3.18 -7.47
C PHE A 21 1.10 -3.09 -6.46
N THR A 22 2.03 -4.04 -6.52
CA THR A 22 3.31 -3.93 -5.81
C THR A 22 4.38 -3.50 -6.80
N ILE A 23 5.10 -2.41 -6.51
CA ILE A 23 6.16 -1.90 -7.38
C ILE A 23 7.53 -1.97 -6.70
N ARG A 24 8.58 -2.19 -7.49
CA ARG A 24 9.96 -2.14 -6.99
C ARG A 24 10.37 -0.70 -6.73
N ARG A 25 10.82 -0.42 -5.51
CA ARG A 25 11.33 0.90 -5.12
C ARG A 25 12.77 1.09 -5.64
N LEU A 26 13.15 2.33 -5.94
CA LEU A 26 14.53 2.70 -6.31
C LEU A 26 15.49 2.67 -5.11
N ARG A 27 14.97 2.75 -3.88
CA ARG A 27 15.73 2.75 -2.63
C ARG A 27 14.98 1.91 -1.57
N PRO A 28 15.68 1.39 -0.55
CA PRO A 28 15.05 0.63 0.54
C PRO A 28 14.00 1.44 1.31
N SER A 29 13.00 0.75 1.83
CA SER A 29 11.95 1.35 2.66
C SER A 29 12.44 1.60 4.08
N GLY A 30 12.03 2.73 4.68
CA GLY A 30 12.34 3.09 6.06
C GLY A 30 13.61 3.89 6.26
N GLY A 31 14.07 4.60 5.23
CA GLY A 31 15.17 5.55 5.34
C GLY A 31 14.80 6.80 6.16
N MET A 32 15.83 7.51 6.65
CA MET A 32 15.65 8.82 7.30
C MET A 32 14.95 9.79 6.35
N GLY A 33 13.88 10.43 6.81
CA GLY A 33 13.08 11.37 6.02
C GLY A 33 11.92 10.72 5.24
N GLU A 34 11.73 9.40 5.31
CA GLU A 34 10.51 8.76 4.81
C GLU A 34 9.36 8.98 5.79
N SER A 35 8.41 9.82 5.41
CA SER A 35 7.18 10.09 6.18
C SER A 35 6.05 9.12 5.87
N ASP A 36 6.14 8.39 4.76
CA ASP A 36 5.08 7.51 4.22
C ASP A 36 5.23 6.04 4.63
N LEU A 37 6.07 5.74 5.63
CA LEU A 37 6.21 4.39 6.18
C LEU A 37 5.11 4.06 7.21
N PHE A 38 4.02 4.83 7.24
CA PHE A 38 2.95 4.59 8.20
C PHE A 38 2.11 3.38 7.76
N GLY A 39 2.37 2.23 8.39
CA GLY A 39 1.86 0.93 7.97
C GLY A 39 0.46 0.56 8.44
N SER A 40 -0.30 1.46 9.09
CA SER A 40 -1.68 1.12 9.44
C SER A 40 -2.63 1.44 8.29
N GLN A 41 -3.02 0.44 7.52
CA GLN A 41 -4.18 0.54 6.63
C GLN A 41 -5.50 0.60 7.42
N GLN A 42 -5.44 0.31 8.72
CA GLN A 42 -6.57 0.24 9.61
C GLN A 42 -6.16 0.75 11.00
N TYR A 43 -6.68 1.91 11.38
CA TYR A 43 -6.52 2.44 12.73
C TYR A 43 -7.53 1.74 13.63
N ALA A 44 -7.07 0.88 14.54
CA ALA A 44 -7.94 0.17 15.49
C ALA A 44 -8.95 1.10 16.21
N PRO A 45 -8.61 2.35 16.58
CA PRO A 45 -9.59 3.29 17.16
C PRO A 45 -10.74 3.72 16.24
N LEU A 46 -10.63 3.49 14.93
CA LEU A 46 -11.65 3.85 13.94
C LEU A 46 -12.54 2.65 13.56
N PHE A 47 -12.37 1.49 14.20
CA PHE A 47 -13.14 0.28 13.85
C PHE A 47 -14.62 0.40 14.22
N ASP A 48 -14.92 1.15 15.27
CA ASP A 48 -16.29 1.36 15.75
C ASP A 48 -16.97 2.58 15.12
N VAL A 49 -16.34 3.23 14.14
CA VAL A 49 -16.92 4.40 13.45
C VAL A 49 -17.94 3.93 12.43
N GLU A 50 -19.21 4.28 12.62
CA GLU A 50 -20.26 4.06 11.63
C GLU A 50 -20.06 4.97 10.40
N ILE A 51 -20.10 4.38 9.21
CA ILE A 51 -20.04 5.10 7.93
C ILE A 51 -21.48 5.22 7.40
N PRO A 52 -21.98 6.45 7.13
CA PRO A 52 -23.34 6.69 6.66
C PRO A 52 -23.60 6.22 5.23
#